data_AF-A0A1J3G8Y3-F1
#
_entry.id   AF-A0A1J3G8Y3-F1
#
_cell.length_a   1.000
_cell.length_b   1.000
_cell.length_c   1.000
_cell.angle_alpha   90.00
_cell.angle_beta   90.00
_cell.angle_gamma   90.00
#
_symmetry.space_group_name_H-M   'P 1'
#
loop_
_entity.id
_entity.type
_entity.pdbx_description
1 polymer ?
#
loop_
_entity_poly.entity_id
_entity_poly.type
_entity_poly.pdbx_seq_one_letter_code
_entity_poly.pdbx_strand_id
1 'polypeptide(L)'
;NGFCAISKFPEAANFLDEMILGGITPNRLTWNIHVKISNEVVRGLCTSHPSRAFSLYLSMRSRGISVEVETLDSLVKCLCKKGEFQKAIQLVNEIVADGCIPNKGTWKILIGHTLDKTIVGEASES
;
A
#
# COMPACT_ATOMS: atom_id res chain seq x y z
N ASN A 1 -3.26 -21.61 -13.09
CA ASN A 1 -4.61 -21.21 -12.62
C ASN A 1 -4.65 -19.72 -12.36
N GLY A 2 -4.64 -18.94 -13.45
CA GLY A 2 -4.70 -17.48 -13.40
C GLY A 2 -6.16 -17.03 -13.36
N PHE A 3 -6.69 -16.81 -12.16
CA PHE A 3 -7.86 -15.95 -12.03
C PHE A 3 -7.38 -14.52 -12.25
N CYS A 4 -7.70 -13.99 -13.42
CA CYS A 4 -7.56 -12.57 -13.71
C CYS A 4 -8.58 -11.82 -12.81
N ALA A 5 -8.18 -11.61 -11.56
CA ALA A 5 -9.04 -11.12 -10.47
C ALA A 5 -9.05 -9.59 -10.36
N ILE A 6 -8.44 -8.89 -11.32
CA ILE A 6 -8.32 -7.43 -11.37
C ILE A 6 -9.70 -6.73 -11.43
N SER A 7 -10.75 -7.42 -11.86
CA SER A 7 -12.14 -6.92 -11.96
C SER A 7 -13.11 -7.46 -10.90
N LYS A 8 -12.65 -8.18 -9.88
CA LYS A 8 -13.49 -8.58 -8.73
C LYS A 8 -13.01 -8.00 -7.40
N PHE A 9 -11.74 -7.62 -7.37
CA PHE A 9 -11.10 -7.05 -6.19
C PHE A 9 -11.71 -5.69 -5.81
N PRO A 10 -11.84 -4.69 -6.70
CA PRO A 10 -12.41 -3.39 -6.34
C PRO A 10 -13.85 -3.46 -5.82
N GLU A 11 -14.69 -4.28 -6.45
CA GLU A 11 -16.09 -4.49 -6.10
C GLU A 11 -16.19 -5.09 -4.69
N ALA A 12 -15.34 -6.08 -4.39
CA ALA A 12 -15.35 -6.72 -3.08
C ALA A 12 -14.73 -5.83 -1.98
N ALA A 13 -13.91 -4.83 -2.31
CA ALA A 13 -13.49 -3.80 -1.36
C ALA A 13 -14.64 -2.82 -1.03
N ASN A 14 -15.55 -2.53 -1.96
CA ASN A 14 -16.70 -1.65 -1.70
C ASN A 14 -17.87 -2.38 -1.01
N PHE A 15 -17.86 -3.71 -1.00
CA PHE A 15 -18.94 -4.55 -0.48
C PHE A 15 -19.36 -4.23 0.97
N LEU A 16 -18.42 -3.85 1.85
CA LEU A 16 -18.78 -3.47 3.22
C LEU A 16 -19.61 -2.18 3.28
N ASP A 17 -19.28 -1.21 2.44
CA ASP A 17 -20.00 0.06 2.39
C ASP A 17 -21.44 -0.18 1.91
N GLU A 18 -21.62 -1.05 0.92
CA GLU A 18 -22.95 -1.48 0.46
C GLU A 18 -23.74 -2.22 1.53
N MET A 19 -23.11 -3.13 2.30
CA MET A 19 -23.77 -3.82 3.42
C MET A 19 -24.30 -2.82 4.45
N ILE A 20 -23.47 -1.86 4.85
CA ILE A 20 -23.82 -0.84 5.85
C ILE A 20 -24.93 0.08 5.32
N LEU A 21 -24.82 0.54 4.07
CA LEU A 21 -25.86 1.36 3.42
C LEU A 21 -27.20 0.62 3.29
N GLY A 22 -27.15 -0.71 3.10
CA GLY A 22 -28.33 -1.58 3.09
C GLY A 22 -28.88 -1.93 4.48
N GLY A 23 -28.32 -1.38 5.56
CA GLY A 23 -28.75 -1.64 6.94
C GLY A 23 -28.30 -2.99 7.51
N ILE A 24 -27.38 -3.68 6.84
CA ILE A 24 -26.86 -4.98 7.27
C ILE A 24 -25.56 -4.75 8.04
N THR A 25 -25.54 -5.17 9.31
CA THR A 25 -24.35 -5.03 10.16
C THR A 25 -23.30 -6.09 9.80
N PRO A 26 -22.06 -5.71 9.42
CA PRO A 26 -20.97 -6.66 9.22
C PRO A 26 -20.68 -7.45 10.49
N ASN A 27 -20.62 -8.77 10.37
CA ASN A 27 -20.13 -9.61 11.47
C ASN A 27 -18.61 -9.78 11.38
N ARG A 28 -18.02 -10.45 12.38
CA ARG A 28 -16.56 -10.69 12.43
C ARG A 28 -16.01 -11.38 11.18
N LEU A 29 -16.75 -12.32 10.60
CA LEU A 29 -16.34 -13.02 9.39
C LEU A 29 -16.32 -12.07 8.19
N THR A 30 -17.37 -11.27 8.02
CA THR A 30 -17.46 -10.26 6.95
C THR A 30 -16.29 -9.27 7.01
N TRP A 31 -15.98 -8.76 8.20
CA TRP A 31 -14.86 -7.83 8.39
C TRP A 31 -13.52 -8.46 8.04
N ASN A 32 -13.27 -9.69 8.50
CA ASN A 32 -12.04 -10.42 8.19
C ASN A 32 -11.86 -10.67 6.68
N ILE A 33 -12.95 -10.99 5.98
CA ILE A 33 -12.93 -11.16 4.52
C ILE A 33 -12.60 -9.84 3.84
N HIS A 34 -13.22 -8.74 4.26
CA HIS A 34 -12.97 -7.43 3.69
C HIS A 34 -11.52 -6.96 3.88
N VAL A 35 -10.96 -7.13 5.08
CA VAL A 35 -9.53 -6.82 5.34
C VAL A 35 -8.64 -7.59 4.36
N LYS A 36 -8.86 -8.90 4.20
CA LYS A 36 -8.06 -9.73 3.27
C LYS A 36 -8.19 -9.26 1.83
N ILE A 37 -9.41 -9.02 1.37
CA ILE A 37 -9.66 -8.59 0.00
C ILE A 37 -8.99 -7.24 -0.26
N SER A 38 -9.17 -6.27 0.63
CA SER A 38 -8.57 -4.93 0.50
C SER A 38 -7.04 -5.00 0.38
N ASN A 39 -6.39 -5.85 1.17
CA ASN A 39 -4.94 -6.09 1.07
C ASN A 39 -4.53 -6.70 -0.29
N GLU A 40 -5.26 -7.71 -0.78
CA GLU A 40 -5.03 -8.30 -2.11
C GLU A 40 -5.25 -7.30 -3.25
N VAL A 41 -6.27 -6.44 -3.16
CA VAL A 41 -6.54 -5.39 -4.16
C VAL A 41 -5.35 -4.44 -4.24
N VAL A 42 -4.86 -3.96 -3.10
CA VAL A 42 -3.71 -3.04 -3.06
C VAL A 42 -2.49 -3.69 -3.70
N ARG A 43 -2.16 -4.93 -3.32
CA ARG A 43 -1.05 -5.70 -3.91
C ARG A 43 -1.19 -5.87 -5.43
N GLY A 44 -2.38 -6.19 -5.92
CA GLY A 44 -2.67 -6.29 -7.35
C GLY A 44 -2.48 -4.95 -8.07
N LEU A 45 -3.00 -3.86 -7.50
CA LEU A 45 -2.87 -2.52 -8.05
C LEU A 45 -1.43 -2.01 -8.05
N CYS A 46 -0.57 -2.46 -7.12
CA CYS A 46 0.86 -2.11 -7.13
C CYS A 46 1.58 -2.49 -8.43
N THR A 47 1.09 -3.48 -9.18
CA THR A 47 1.72 -3.88 -10.45
C THR A 47 1.27 -3.04 -11.65
N SER A 48 0.04 -2.54 -11.64
CA SER A 48 -0.61 -1.95 -12.82
C SER A 48 -0.99 -0.49 -12.62
N HIS A 49 -1.40 -0.10 -11.42
CA HIS A 49 -1.91 1.23 -11.09
C HIS A 49 -1.39 1.71 -9.71
N PRO A 50 -0.09 2.02 -9.58
CA PRO A 50 0.55 2.46 -8.33
C PRO A 50 -0.18 3.57 -7.58
N SER A 51 -0.67 4.58 -8.30
CA SER A 51 -1.40 5.70 -7.71
C SER A 51 -2.72 5.26 -7.09
N ARG A 52 -3.44 4.35 -7.76
CA ARG A 52 -4.70 3.80 -7.24
C ARG A 52 -4.45 2.89 -6.04
N ALA A 53 -3.35 2.14 -6.04
CA ALA A 53 -2.93 1.34 -4.89
C ALA A 53 -2.71 2.23 -3.65
N PHE A 54 -2.00 3.35 -3.83
CA PHE A 54 -1.73 4.30 -2.75
C PHE A 54 -3.00 5.00 -2.25
N SER A 55 -3.90 5.42 -3.14
CA SER A 55 -5.20 5.99 -2.74
C SER A 55 -6.06 5.00 -1.94
N LEU A 56 -6.06 3.71 -2.32
CA LEU A 56 -6.77 2.68 -1.58
C LEU A 56 -6.14 2.43 -0.21
N TYR A 57 -4.81 2.42 -0.10
CA TYR A 57 -4.10 2.37 1.18
C TYR A 57 -4.53 3.51 2.12
N LEU A 58 -4.58 4.75 1.64
CA LEU A 58 -5.00 5.89 2.45
C LEU A 58 -6.46 5.75 2.92
N SER A 59 -7.34 5.24 2.04
CA SER A 59 -8.74 4.94 2.39
C SER A 59 -8.85 3.85 3.46
N MET A 60 -8.06 2.77 3.35
CA MET A 60 -7.99 1.73 4.38
C MET A 60 -7.57 2.32 5.72
N ARG A 61 -6.54 3.18 5.73
CA ARG A 61 -6.02 3.81 6.95
C ARG A 61 -7.04 4.74 7.59
N SER A 62 -7.73 5.58 6.81
CA SER A 62 -8.76 6.50 7.34
C SER A 62 -9.97 5.78 7.93
N ARG A 63 -10.24 4.55 7.46
CA ARG A 63 -11.33 3.68 7.93
C ARG A 63 -10.92 2.71 9.05
N GLY A 64 -9.66 2.73 9.49
CA GLY A 64 -9.15 1.81 10.49
C GLY A 64 -9.08 0.34 10.02
N ILE A 65 -9.00 0.11 8.71
CA ILE A 65 -8.84 -1.24 8.14
C ILE A 65 -7.37 -1.63 8.24
N SER A 66 -7.10 -2.79 8.83
CA SER A 66 -5.74 -3.30 9.00
C SER A 66 -5.04 -3.52 7.65
N VAL A 67 -3.83 -2.99 7.52
CA VAL A 67 -2.96 -3.22 6.36
C VAL A 67 -1.90 -4.24 6.76
N GLU A 68 -1.75 -5.29 5.96
CA GLU A 68 -0.77 -6.35 6.19
C GLU A 68 0.64 -5.92 5.78
N VAL A 69 1.66 -6.48 6.44
CA VAL A 69 3.08 -6.15 6.20
C VAL A 69 3.48 -6.41 4.74
N GLU A 70 2.98 -7.48 4.13
CA GLU A 70 3.23 -7.80 2.71
C GLU A 70 2.67 -6.73 1.76
N THR A 71 1.52 -6.15 2.12
CA THR A 71 0.87 -5.08 1.36
C THR A 71 1.69 -3.79 1.45
N LEU A 72 2.16 -3.46 2.64
CA LEU A 72 3.04 -2.31 2.88
C LEU A 72 4.35 -2.42 2.09
N ASP A 73 4.99 -3.59 2.11
CA ASP A 73 6.21 -3.83 1.31
C ASP A 73 5.94 -3.69 -0.21
N SER A 74 4.80 -4.21 -0.66
CA SER A 74 4.38 -4.08 -2.07
C SER A 74 4.18 -2.63 -2.47
N LEU A 75 3.57 -1.81 -1.62
CA LEU A 75 3.40 -0.36 -1.83
C LEU A 75 4.74 0.36 -1.91
N VAL A 76 5.67 0.09 -0.99
CA VAL A 76 6.99 0.75 -1.02
C VAL A 76 7.74 0.39 -2.30
N LYS A 77 7.82 -0.90 -2.66
CA LYS A 77 8.48 -1.35 -3.90
C LYS A 77 7.86 -0.70 -5.13
N CYS A 78 6.53 -0.61 -5.17
CA CYS A 78 5.78 -0.01 -6.25
C CYS A 78 6.07 1.49 -6.40
N LEU A 79 6.03 2.25 -5.30
CA LEU A 79 6.31 3.68 -5.28
C LEU A 79 7.75 3.97 -5.72
N CYS A 80 8.72 3.20 -5.23
CA CYS A 80 10.11 3.33 -5.64
C CYS A 80 10.31 3.04 -7.13
N LYS A 81 9.65 1.99 -7.68
CA LYS A 81 9.70 1.69 -9.12
C LYS A 81 9.11 2.81 -9.98
N LYS A 82 8.11 3.53 -9.47
CA LYS A 82 7.52 4.70 -10.16
C LYS A 82 8.34 5.98 -9.98
N GLY A 83 9.37 5.97 -9.13
CA GLY A 83 10.15 7.16 -8.78
C GLY A 83 9.47 8.07 -7.76
N GLU A 84 8.37 7.65 -7.13
CA GLU A 84 7.66 8.43 -6.10
C GLU A 84 8.31 8.24 -4.71
N PHE A 85 9.61 8.49 -4.63
CA PHE A 85 10.42 8.17 -3.45
C PHE A 85 10.02 8.91 -2.18
N GLN A 86 9.53 10.16 -2.29
CA GLN A 86 9.05 10.90 -1.12
C GLN A 86 7.88 10.18 -0.44
N LYS A 87 6.93 9.64 -1.22
CA LYS A 87 5.81 8.86 -0.68
C LYS A 87 6.28 7.53 -0.11
N ALA A 88 7.27 6.89 -0.75
CA ALA A 88 7.86 5.67 -0.23
C ALA A 88 8.54 5.87 1.13
N ILE A 89 9.28 6.98 1.29
CA ILE A 89 9.93 7.36 2.56
C ILE A 89 8.87 7.66 3.63
N GLN A 90 7.85 8.45 3.29
CA GLN A 90 6.75 8.75 4.20
C GLN A 90 6.09 7.46 4.70
N LEU A 91 5.76 6.54 3.77
CA LEU A 91 5.16 5.26 4.10
C LEU A 91 6.06 4.44 5.04
N VAL A 92 7.37 4.39 4.80
CA VAL A 92 8.30 3.68 5.69
C VAL A 92 8.37 4.32 7.08
N ASN A 93 8.37 5.65 7.18
CA ASN A 93 8.33 6.32 8.48
C ASN A 93 7.06 6.01 9.25
N GLU A 94 5.91 5.97 8.56
CA GLU A 94 4.63 5.58 9.17
C GLU A 94 4.67 4.13 9.70
N ILE A 95 5.18 3.19 8.89
CA ILE A 95 5.30 1.77 9.27
C ILE A 95 6.20 1.61 10.51
N VAL A 96 7.31 2.34 10.56
CA VAL A 96 8.23 2.32 11.69
C VAL A 96 7.60 2.95 12.94
N ALA A 97 6.86 4.04 12.79
CA ALA A 97 6.13 4.68 13.89
C ALA A 97 5.03 3.76 14.45
N ASP A 98 4.39 2.97 13.60
CA ASP A 98 3.40 1.95 13.98
C ASP A 98 4.07 0.67 14.55
N GLY A 99 5.39 0.67 14.79
CA GLY A 99 6.14 -0.41 15.41
C GLY A 99 6.47 -1.59 14.49
N CYS A 100 6.22 -1.46 13.20
CA CYS A 100 6.52 -2.49 12.19
C CYS A 100 7.93 -2.28 11.62
N ILE A 101 8.68 -3.36 11.42
CA ILE A 101 10.04 -3.31 10.88
C ILE A 101 9.99 -3.59 9.36
N PRO A 102 10.29 -2.61 8.49
CA PRO A 102 10.37 -2.83 7.05
C PRO A 102 11.49 -3.82 6.71
N ASN A 103 11.31 -4.60 5.63
CA ASN A 103 12.30 -5.61 5.28
C ASN A 103 13.60 -5.01 4.74
N LYS A 104 14.67 -5.81 4.73
CA LYS A 104 16.01 -5.39 4.26
C LYS A 104 16.02 -4.88 2.82
N GLY A 105 15.15 -5.42 1.95
CA GLY A 105 15.00 -4.98 0.57
C GLY A 105 14.43 -3.57 0.47
N THR A 106 13.41 -3.26 1.27
CA THR A 106 12.81 -1.93 1.42
C THR A 106 13.86 -0.89 1.78
N TRP A 107 14.66 -1.16 2.81
CA TRP A 107 15.73 -0.27 3.26
C TRP A 107 16.82 -0.08 2.20
N LYS A 108 17.25 -1.14 1.52
CA LYS A 108 18.27 -1.06 0.48
C LYS A 108 17.85 -0.14 -0.68
N ILE A 109 16.59 -0.20 -1.08
CA ILE A 109 16.04 0.64 -2.15
C ILE A 109 16.02 2.12 -1.70
N LEU A 110 15.56 2.39 -0.48
CA LEU A 110 15.51 3.76 0.04
C LEU A 110 16.90 4.37 0.22
N ILE A 111 17.85 3.63 0.80
CA ILE A 111 19.23 4.09 1.02
C ILE A 111 19.92 4.40 -0.31
N GLY A 112 19.74 3.55 -1.33
CA GLY A 112 20.28 3.80 -2.67
C GLY A 112 19.80 5.15 -3.24
N HIS A 113 18.49 5.42 -3.16
CA HIS A 113 17.94 6.69 -3.63
C HIS A 113 18.41 7.90 -2.80
N THR A 114 18.55 7.78 -1.48
CA THR A 114 19.07 8.91 -0.66
C THR A 114 20.54 9.21 -0.97
N LEU A 115 21.35 8.21 -1.30
CA LEU A 115 22.74 8.41 -1.69
C LEU A 115 22.84 9.08 -3.07
N ASP A 116 22.04 8.64 -4.04
CA ASP A 116 21.98 9.28 -5.37
C ASP A 116 21.61 10.77 -5.27
N LYS A 117 20.65 11.13 -4.40
CA LYS A 117 20.31 12.55 -4.17
C LYS A 117 21.41 13.35 -3.48
N THR A 118 22.19 12.73 -2.59
CA THR A 118 23.28 13.41 -1.89
C THR A 118 24.42 13.71 -2.86
N ILE A 119 24.76 12.74 -3.73
CA ILE A 119 25.80 12.90 -4.76
C ILE A 119 25.38 13.94 -5.81
N VAL A 120 24.11 13.96 -6.22
CA VAL A 120 23.61 14.96 -7.19
C VAL A 120 23.44 16.33 -6.55
N GLY A 121 23.11 16.41 -5.25
CA GLY A 121 23.07 17.67 -4.50
C GLY A 121 24.45 18.34 -4.46
N GLU A 122 25.50 17.58 -4.14
CA GLU A 122 26.89 18.06 -4.14
C GLU A 122 27.38 18.47 -5.54
N ALA A 123 26.92 17.80 -6.60
CA ALA A 123 27.24 18.15 -7.99
C ALA A 123 26.52 19.42 -8.51
N SER A 124 25.47 19.89 -7.83
CA SER A 124 24.71 21.08 -8.22
C SER A 124 25.10 22.37 -7.48
N GLU A 125 25.98 22.26 -6.48
CA GLU A 125 26.56 23.39 -5.72
C GLU A 125 28.05 23.63 -6.03
N SER A 126 28.59 22.99 -7.09
CA SER A 126 29.99 23.15 -7.54
C SER A 126 30.11 23.91 -8.87
#